data_AF-A0A7S0FNT6-F1
#
_entry.id   AF-A0A7S0FNT6-F1
#
_cell.length_a   1.000
_cell.length_b   1.000
_cell.length_c   1.000
_cell.angle_alpha   90.00
_cell.angle_beta   90.00
_cell.angle_gamma   90.00
#
_symmetry.space_group_name_H-M   'P 1'
#
loop_
_entity.id
_entity.type
_entity.pdbx_description
1 polymer ?
#
loop_
_entity_poly.entity_id
_entity_poly.type
_entity_poly.pdbx_seq_one_letter_code
_entity_poly.pdbx_strand_id
1 'polypeptide(L)'
;AMAHRHPHGIGHAARNDGALYVLALRERRHHLQVGPGLLQRLGDGAREDVLTAAVGRMRAGKVDAAVLAVAQAIAWELRAGWRLRRLQRFVFRCVLAILPVLFAVFH
;
A
#
# COMPACT_ATOMS: atom_id res chain seq x y z
N ALA A 1 24.78 2.86 -6.46
CA ALA A 1 23.45 2.92 -5.82
C ALA A 1 23.61 2.69 -4.31
N MET A 2 23.55 3.76 -3.52
CA MET A 2 23.74 3.70 -2.06
C MET A 2 22.46 3.18 -1.39
N ALA A 3 22.53 1.98 -0.81
CA ALA A 3 21.46 1.41 0.00
C ALA A 3 21.46 2.07 1.38
N HIS A 4 20.39 2.81 1.70
CA HIS A 4 20.18 3.40 3.01
C HIS A 4 19.93 2.28 4.03
N ARG A 5 20.93 1.95 4.85
CA ARG A 5 20.85 0.93 5.92
C ARG A 5 20.06 1.47 7.11
N HIS A 6 19.02 0.75 7.54
CA HIS A 6 18.34 1.01 8.81
C HIS A 6 18.86 0.10 9.93
N PRO A 7 19.04 0.63 11.17
CA PRO A 7 19.65 -0.10 12.27
C PRO A 7 18.77 -1.22 12.88
N HIS A 8 17.53 -1.39 12.44
CA HIS A 8 16.57 -2.32 13.06
C HIS A 8 16.45 -3.69 12.38
N GLY A 9 17.26 -4.00 11.36
CA GLY A 9 17.28 -5.33 10.72
C GLY A 9 15.99 -5.75 10.00
N ILE A 10 14.99 -4.86 9.88
CA ILE A 10 13.72 -5.14 9.21
C ILE A 10 14.00 -5.28 7.71
N GLY A 11 13.95 -6.52 7.22
CA GLY A 11 14.33 -6.90 5.85
C GLY A 11 15.41 -7.99 5.76
N HIS A 12 16.06 -8.38 6.86
CA HIS A 12 17.17 -9.35 6.84
C HIS A 12 16.79 -10.83 6.67
N ALA A 13 15.52 -11.19 6.73
CA ALA A 13 15.09 -12.52 6.29
C ALA A 13 15.27 -12.61 4.78
N ALA A 14 15.83 -13.71 4.26
CA ALA A 14 16.36 -13.93 2.90
C ALA A 14 15.55 -13.45 1.67
N ARG A 15 14.33 -12.93 1.87
CA ARG A 15 13.44 -12.38 0.84
C ARG A 15 13.19 -10.87 0.90
N ASN A 16 13.67 -10.15 1.93
CA ASN A 16 13.38 -8.73 2.14
C ASN A 16 11.86 -8.42 2.15
N ASP A 17 11.06 -9.29 2.77
CA ASP A 17 9.59 -9.20 2.82
C ASP A 17 9.05 -8.42 4.05
N GLY A 18 9.86 -7.53 4.62
CA GLY A 18 9.49 -6.78 5.83
C GLY A 18 8.69 -5.51 5.53
N ALA A 19 7.82 -5.09 6.46
CA ALA A 19 7.21 -3.77 6.48
C ALA A 19 7.42 -3.12 7.85
N LEU A 20 7.78 -1.84 7.87
CA LEU A 20 7.98 -1.03 9.07
C LEU A 20 7.01 0.15 9.03
N TYR A 21 6.11 0.22 10.01
CA TYR A 21 5.28 1.38 10.25
C TYR A 21 5.86 2.21 11.40
N VAL A 22 6.05 3.51 11.16
CA VAL A 22 6.56 4.46 12.15
C VAL A 22 5.50 5.53 12.38
N LEU A 23 5.18 5.80 13.65
CA LEU A 23 4.25 6.83 14.07
C LEU A 23 4.95 7.79 15.04
N ALA A 24 5.14 9.02 14.61
CA ALA A 24 5.63 10.11 15.44
C ALA A 24 4.44 10.85 16.06
N LEU A 25 4.11 10.49 17.31
CA LEU A 25 2.93 11.00 18.01
C LEU A 25 2.92 12.52 18.18
N ARG A 26 4.08 13.09 18.49
CA ARG A 26 4.24 14.54 18.72
C ARG A 26 4.02 15.33 17.43
N GLU A 27 4.59 14.87 16.33
CA GLU A 27 4.44 15.53 15.02
C GLU A 27 3.16 15.10 14.28
N ARG A 28 2.41 14.13 14.80
CA ARG A 28 1.27 13.48 14.13
C ARG A 28 1.60 13.03 12.70
N ARG A 29 2.86 12.64 12.49
CA ARG A 29 3.38 12.12 11.22
C ARG A 29 3.51 10.63 11.30
N HIS A 30 3.24 9.97 10.19
CA HIS A 30 3.40 8.53 10.07
C HIS A 30 3.97 8.15 8.72
N HIS A 31 4.70 7.05 8.71
CA HIS A 31 5.38 6.57 7.52
C HIS A 31 5.35 5.05 7.48
N LEU A 32 5.26 4.50 6.27
CA LEU A 32 5.28 3.07 6.02
C LEU A 32 6.42 2.76 5.07
N GLN A 33 7.45 2.11 5.59
CA GLN A 33 8.56 1.61 4.82
C GLN A 33 8.35 0.13 4.52
N VAL A 34 8.69 -0.29 3.31
CA VAL A 34 8.43 -1.65 2.85
C VAL A 34 9.67 -2.18 2.14
N GLY A 35 10.05 -3.41 2.44
CA GLY A 35 11.16 -4.09 1.79
C GLY A 35 10.85 -4.42 0.33
N PRO A 36 11.88 -4.57 -0.51
CA PRO A 36 11.74 -4.77 -1.95
C PRO A 36 10.88 -5.98 -2.34
N GLY A 37 10.86 -7.05 -1.55
CA GLY A 37 10.04 -8.24 -1.83
C GLY A 37 8.53 -7.98 -1.77
N LEU A 38 8.11 -6.93 -1.06
CA LEU A 38 6.71 -6.54 -0.92
C LEU A 38 6.28 -5.40 -1.86
N LEU A 39 7.20 -4.75 -2.59
CA LEU A 39 6.86 -3.60 -3.45
C LEU A 39 5.78 -3.90 -4.51
N GLN A 40 5.73 -5.13 -5.02
CA GLN A 40 4.67 -5.53 -5.97
C GLN A 40 3.28 -5.64 -5.33
N ARG A 41 3.21 -5.90 -4.02
CA ARG A 41 1.97 -6.09 -3.27
C ARG A 41 1.56 -4.78 -2.57
N LEU A 42 2.50 -4.15 -1.89
CA LEU A 42 2.42 -2.82 -1.27
C LEU A 42 3.15 -1.77 -2.13
N GLY A 43 2.60 -1.49 -3.31
CA GLY A 43 3.03 -0.37 -4.16
C GLY A 43 2.69 0.99 -3.53
N ASP A 44 3.09 2.09 -4.18
CA ASP A 44 2.93 3.45 -3.61
C ASP A 44 1.47 3.78 -3.25
N GLY A 45 0.51 3.52 -4.16
CA GLY A 45 -0.91 3.75 -3.87
C GLY A 45 -1.45 2.89 -2.72
N ALA A 46 -1.02 1.63 -2.62
CA ALA A 46 -1.41 0.75 -1.52
C ALA A 46 -0.88 1.25 -0.17
N ARG A 47 0.34 1.80 -0.16
CA ARG A 47 0.92 2.40 1.05
C ARG A 47 0.16 3.65 1.47
N GLU A 48 -0.24 4.47 0.51
CA GLU A 48 -1.04 5.67 0.76
C GLU A 48 -2.43 5.33 1.32
N ASP A 49 -3.08 4.31 0.77
CA ASP A 49 -4.36 3.78 1.29
C ASP A 49 -4.23 3.30 2.75
N VAL A 50 -3.16 2.54 3.04
CA VAL A 50 -2.85 2.05 4.39
C VAL A 50 -2.62 3.19 5.36
N LEU A 51 -1.86 4.22 4.97
CA LEU A 51 -1.62 5.40 5.82
C LEU A 51 -2.92 6.17 6.05
N THR A 52 -3.75 6.34 5.02
CA THR A 52 -5.03 7.03 5.10
C THR A 52 -5.98 6.38 6.12
N ALA A 53 -5.94 5.06 6.27
CA ALA A 53 -6.75 4.33 7.26
C ALA A 53 -6.49 4.75 8.72
N ALA A 54 -5.31 5.31 9.02
CA ALA A 54 -4.95 5.78 10.36
C ALA A 54 -5.43 7.21 10.64
N VAL A 55 -5.56 8.06 9.61
CA VAL A 55 -5.72 9.52 9.75
C VAL A 55 -6.94 9.89 10.60
N GLY A 56 -8.10 9.29 10.33
CA GLY A 56 -9.33 9.58 11.09
C GLY A 56 -9.21 9.25 12.58
N ARG A 57 -8.54 8.14 12.90
CA ARG A 57 -8.35 7.68 14.29
C ARG A 57 -7.30 8.50 15.03
N MET A 58 -6.22 8.90 14.34
CA MET A 58 -5.22 9.82 14.90
C MET A 58 -5.82 11.20 15.21
N ARG A 59 -6.68 11.72 14.31
CA ARG A 59 -7.41 12.99 14.55
C ARG A 59 -8.32 12.91 15.79
N ALA A 60 -8.91 11.75 16.04
CA ALA A 60 -9.73 11.49 17.23
C ALA A 60 -8.92 11.19 18.50
N GLY A 61 -7.57 11.27 18.47
CA GLY A 61 -6.70 10.95 19.59
C GLY A 61 -6.61 9.45 19.92
N LYS A 62 -7.21 8.57 19.09
CA LYS A 62 -7.26 7.12 19.31
C LYS A 62 -6.06 6.44 18.66
N VAL A 63 -4.90 6.57 19.29
CA VAL A 63 -3.61 6.09 18.78
C VAL A 63 -3.61 4.58 18.58
N ASP A 64 -4.02 3.80 19.57
CA ASP A 64 -4.02 2.32 19.49
C ASP A 64 -4.90 1.82 18.35
N ALA A 65 -6.07 2.46 18.21
CA ALA A 65 -7.00 2.14 17.13
C ALA A 65 -6.41 2.52 15.76
N ALA A 66 -5.61 3.59 15.67
CA ALA A 66 -4.93 3.99 14.44
C ALA A 66 -3.86 2.97 14.03
N VAL A 67 -3.05 2.50 14.99
CA VAL A 67 -2.04 1.45 14.74
C VAL A 67 -2.72 0.15 14.31
N LEU A 68 -3.80 -0.25 14.99
CA LEU A 68 -4.57 -1.43 14.62
C LEU A 68 -5.14 -1.33 13.20
N ALA A 69 -5.67 -0.17 12.82
CA ALA A 69 -6.20 0.07 11.48
C ALA A 69 -5.13 -0.08 10.40
N VAL A 70 -3.92 0.43 10.65
CA VAL A 70 -2.78 0.27 9.75
C VAL A 70 -2.39 -1.19 9.62
N ALA A 71 -2.26 -1.91 10.74
CA ALA A 71 -1.91 -3.33 10.74
C ALA A 71 -2.94 -4.17 9.95
N GLN A 72 -4.23 -3.89 10.14
CA GLN A 72 -5.31 -4.55 9.39
C GLN A 72 -5.25 -4.23 7.89
N ALA A 73 -4.99 -2.97 7.52
CA ALA A 73 -4.85 -2.56 6.13
C ALA A 73 -3.64 -3.24 5.46
N ILE A 74 -2.49 -3.32 6.14
CA ILE A 74 -1.31 -4.05 5.65
C ILE A 74 -1.66 -5.53 5.44
N ALA A 75 -2.32 -6.17 6.41
CA ALA A 75 -2.71 -7.58 6.31
C ALA A 75 -3.68 -7.84 5.15
N TRP A 76 -4.65 -6.94 4.93
CA TRP A 76 -5.56 -6.98 3.80
C TRP A 76 -4.80 -6.90 2.47
N GLU A 77 -3.84 -5.97 2.38
CA GLU A 77 -3.05 -5.76 1.17
C GLU A 77 -2.17 -6.95 0.80
N LEU A 78 -1.56 -7.57 1.81
CA LEU A 78 -0.76 -8.77 1.64
C LEU A 78 -1.58 -10.00 1.22
N ARG A 79 -2.82 -10.13 1.72
CA ARG A 79 -3.70 -11.27 1.41
C ARG A 79 -4.41 -11.13 0.06
N ALA A 80 -5.01 -9.97 -0.22
CA ALA A 80 -6.00 -9.84 -1.28
C ALA A 80 -5.89 -8.56 -2.12
N GLY A 81 -5.43 -7.45 -1.54
CA GLY A 81 -5.46 -6.15 -2.21
C GLY A 81 -4.65 -6.09 -3.52
N TRP A 82 -3.52 -6.81 -3.58
CA TRP A 82 -2.71 -6.90 -4.81
C TRP A 82 -3.41 -7.66 -5.95
N ARG A 83 -4.21 -8.70 -5.64
CA ARG A 83 -4.95 -9.47 -6.65
C ARG A 83 -6.06 -8.62 -7.25
N LEU A 84 -6.80 -7.90 -6.40
CA LEU A 84 -7.90 -7.05 -6.83
C LEU A 84 -7.42 -5.92 -7.75
N ARG A 85 -6.35 -5.20 -7.38
CA ARG A 85 -5.80 -4.12 -8.23
C ARG A 85 -5.13 -4.62 -9.50
N ARG A 86 -4.62 -5.86 -9.52
CA ARG A 86 -4.13 -6.49 -10.76
C ARG A 86 -5.31 -6.78 -11.70
N LEU A 87 -6.40 -7.32 -11.17
CA LEU A 87 -7.62 -7.58 -11.95
C LEU A 87 -8.24 -6.27 -12.45
N GLN A 88 -8.35 -5.25 -11.60
CA GLN A 88 -8.89 -3.95 -11.97
C GLN A 88 -8.09 -3.27 -13.07
N ARG A 89 -6.75 -3.27 -13.00
CA ARG A 89 -5.89 -2.74 -14.08
C ARG A 89 -6.06 -3.52 -15.39
N PHE A 90 -6.29 -4.82 -15.31
CA PHE A 90 -6.54 -5.66 -16.48
C PHE A 90 -7.89 -5.31 -17.12
N VAL A 91 -8.96 -5.24 -16.32
CA VAL A 91 -10.29 -4.84 -16.78
C VAL A 91 -10.26 -3.45 -17.40
N PHE A 92 -9.63 -2.48 -16.75
CA PHE A 92 -9.53 -1.11 -17.26
C PHE A 92 -8.82 -1.06 -18.62
N ARG A 93 -7.74 -1.85 -18.79
CA ARG A 93 -7.06 -2.00 -20.09
C ARG A 93 -7.96 -2.62 -21.16
N CYS A 94 -8.73 -3.66 -20.81
CA CYS A 94 -9.67 -4.27 -21.74
C CYS A 94 -10.76 -3.27 -22.16
N VAL A 95 -11.37 -2.56 -21.20
CA VAL A 95 -12.38 -1.55 -21.49
C VAL A 95 -11.82 -0.46 -22.40
N LEU A 96 -10.62 0.06 -22.09
CA LEU A 96 -9.99 1.12 -22.90
C LEU A 96 -9.64 0.64 -24.32
N ALA A 97 -9.33 -0.65 -24.50
CA ALA A 97 -9.05 -1.24 -25.81
C ALA A 97 -10.32 -1.52 -26.64
N ILE A 98 -11.45 -1.79 -25.97
CA ILE A 98 -12.73 -2.10 -26.63
C ILE A 98 -13.53 -0.83 -26.94
N LEU A 99 -13.37 0.24 -26.15
CA LEU A 99 -14.01 1.53 -26.34
C LEU A 99 -13.85 2.12 -27.77
N PRO A 100 -12.64 2.16 -28.38
CA PRO A 100 -12.47 2.68 -29.74
C PRO A 100 -13.11 1.79 -30.82
N VAL A 101 -13.22 0.47 -30.59
CA VAL A 101 -13.88 -0.45 -31.54
C VAL A 101 -15.38 -0.22 -31.54
N LEU A 102 -15.99 -0.03 -30.38
CA LEU A 102 -17.41 0.35 -30.26
C LEU A 102 -17.69 1.71 -30.89
N PHE A 103 -16.79 2.67 -30.70
CA PHE A 103 -16.91 4.00 -31.30
C PHE A 103 -16.83 3.97 -32.84
N ALA A 104 -15.99 3.11 -33.42
CA ALA A 104 -15.85 2.96 -34.87
C ALA A 104 -16.99 2.16 -35.54
N VAL A 105 -17.74 1.35 -34.79
CA VAL A 105 -18.89 0.58 -35.32
C VAL A 105 -20.19 1.39 -35.30
N PHE A 106 -20.30 2.37 -34.40
CA PHE A 106 -21.50 3.18 -34.21
C PHE A 106 -21.48 4.54 -34.93
N HIS A 107 -20.44 4.86 -35.69
CA HIS A 107 -20.26 6.15 -36.36
C HIS A 107 -19.90 5.99 -37.84
#